data_AF-A0A7L5FUR7-F1
#
_entry.id   AF-A0A7L5FUR7-F1
#
_cell.length_a   1.000
_cell.length_b   1.000
_cell.length_c   1.000
_cell.angle_alpha   90.00
_cell.angle_beta   90.00
_cell.angle_gamma   90.00
#
_symmetry.space_group_name_H-M   'P 1'
#
loop_
_entity.id
_entity.type
_entity.pdbx_description
1 polymer ?
#
loop_
_entity_poly.entity_id
_entity_poly.type
_entity_poly.pdbx_seq_one_letter_code
_entity_poly.pdbx_strand_id
1 'polypeptide(L)'
;MEKSDLSLTDKLAIDRTNLANERTFLAYFRTFIVFLSSGFAIIKLDILTDIRWVGFMLISIAPLLFLIGLFRFLYVKKGINKYY
;
A
#
# COMPACT_ATOMS: atom_id res chain seq x y z
N MET A 1 -31.57 -14.84 -4.78
CA MET A 1 -30.63 -15.42 -5.77
C MET A 1 -29.71 -16.35 -5.01
N GLU A 2 -29.64 -17.59 -5.45
CA GLU A 2 -29.15 -18.78 -4.76
C GLU A 2 -27.72 -18.59 -4.23
N LYS A 3 -27.48 -18.87 -2.94
CA LYS A 3 -26.12 -19.06 -2.40
C LYS A 3 -25.56 -20.32 -3.07
N SER A 4 -24.98 -20.19 -4.26
CA SER A 4 -24.19 -21.26 -4.84
C SER A 4 -23.02 -21.51 -3.88
N ASP A 5 -23.04 -22.65 -3.19
CA ASP A 5 -21.93 -23.07 -2.35
C ASP A 5 -20.68 -23.10 -3.23
N LEU A 6 -19.82 -22.10 -3.04
CA LEU A 6 -18.56 -21.98 -3.75
C LEU A 6 -17.78 -23.27 -3.57
N SER A 7 -17.37 -23.86 -4.69
CA SER A 7 -16.45 -24.99 -4.68
C SER A 7 -15.21 -24.63 -3.87
N LEU A 8 -14.59 -25.63 -3.23
CA LEU A 8 -13.31 -25.44 -2.53
C LEU A 8 -12.25 -24.79 -3.44
N THR A 9 -12.34 -25.04 -4.75
CA THR A 9 -11.48 -24.43 -5.77
C THR A 9 -11.72 -22.93 -5.92
N ASP A 10 -12.98 -22.48 -5.88
CA ASP A 10 -13.33 -21.06 -6.00
C ASP A 10 -12.87 -20.29 -4.75
N LYS A 11 -13.04 -20.88 -3.56
CA LYS A 11 -12.52 -20.33 -2.30
C LYS A 11 -11.00 -20.17 -2.36
N LEU A 12 -10.29 -21.20 -2.82
CA LEU A 12 -8.83 -21.15 -2.97
C LEU A 12 -8.38 -20.12 -4.01
N ALA A 13 -9.15 -19.93 -5.09
CA ALA A 13 -8.88 -18.90 -6.09
C ALA A 13 -9.01 -17.49 -5.49
N ILE A 14 -10.05 -17.24 -4.68
CA ILE A 14 -10.25 -15.98 -3.97
C ILE A 14 -9.09 -15.70 -3.01
N ASP A 15 -8.70 -16.68 -2.19
CA ASP A 15 -7.60 -16.51 -1.22
C ASP A 15 -6.28 -16.15 -1.90
N ARG A 16 -5.99 -16.73 -3.07
CA ARG A 16 -4.82 -16.37 -3.88
C ARG A 16 -4.88 -14.93 -4.37
N THR A 17 -6.04 -14.45 -4.78
CA THR A 17 -6.21 -13.04 -5.21
C THR A 17 -6.08 -12.07 -4.03
N ASN A 18 -6.61 -12.42 -2.86
CA ASN A 18 -6.46 -11.64 -1.64
C ASN A 18 -4.99 -11.56 -1.20
N LEU A 19 -4.28 -12.69 -1.16
CA LEU A 19 -2.87 -12.74 -0.79
C LEU A 19 -1.99 -11.95 -1.77
N ALA A 20 -2.32 -11.98 -3.07
CA ALA A 20 -1.64 -11.15 -4.07
C ALA A 20 -1.90 -9.65 -3.88
N ASN A 21 -3.13 -9.26 -3.48
CA ASN A 21 -3.49 -7.88 -3.17
C ASN A 21 -2.79 -7.37 -1.90
N GLU A 22 -2.75 -8.19 -0.84
CA GLU A 22 -2.00 -7.90 0.38
C GLU A 22 -0.51 -7.73 0.11
N ARG A 23 0.10 -8.62 -0.67
CA ARG A 23 1.50 -8.48 -1.09
C ARG A 23 1.75 -7.16 -1.81
N THR A 24 0.82 -6.77 -2.68
CA THR A 24 0.92 -5.51 -3.43
C THR A 24 0.81 -4.31 -2.50
N PHE A 25 -0.11 -4.33 -1.53
CA PHE A 25 -0.23 -3.31 -0.49
C PHE A 25 1.04 -3.21 0.36
N LEU A 26 1.59 -4.35 0.80
CA LEU A 26 2.84 -4.38 1.57
C LEU A 26 4.04 -3.83 0.76
N ALA A 27 4.05 -4.00 -0.56
CA ALA A 27 5.06 -3.37 -1.42
C ALA A 27 4.94 -1.84 -1.43
N TYR A 28 3.72 -1.29 -1.53
CA TYR A 28 3.49 0.16 -1.38
C TYR A 28 3.88 0.65 0.01
N PHE A 29 3.52 -0.09 1.05
CA PHE A 29 3.87 0.24 2.43
C PHE A 29 5.40 0.26 2.65
N ARG A 30 6.13 -0.67 2.04
CA ARG A 30 7.60 -0.66 2.06
C ARG A 30 8.14 0.62 1.44
N THR A 31 7.66 1.00 0.25
CA THR A 31 8.11 2.23 -0.40
C THR A 31 7.79 3.46 0.46
N PHE A 32 6.62 3.50 1.10
CA PHE A 32 6.24 4.55 2.03
C PHE A 32 7.25 4.68 3.19
N ILE A 33 7.58 3.57 3.87
CA ILE A 33 8.53 3.60 5.00
C ILE A 33 9.91 4.08 4.55
N VAL A 34 10.39 3.61 3.40
CA VAL A 34 11.70 4.03 2.87
C VAL A 34 11.72 5.54 2.63
N PHE A 35 10.72 6.08 1.93
CA PHE A 35 10.64 7.53 1.69
C PHE A 35 10.53 8.35 2.98
N LEU A 36 9.70 7.89 3.92
CA LEU A 36 9.50 8.57 5.21
C LEU A 36 10.79 8.56 6.06
N SER A 37 11.41 7.40 6.21
CA SER A 37 12.65 7.24 6.97
C SER A 37 13.83 8.01 6.36
N SER A 38 13.99 7.97 5.03
CA SER A 38 14.99 8.76 4.32
C SER A 38 14.75 10.26 4.50
N GLY A 39 13.49 10.72 4.39
CA GLY A 39 13.14 12.11 4.61
C GLY A 39 13.46 12.59 6.03
N PHE A 40 13.12 11.78 7.04
CA PHE A 40 13.48 12.06 8.44
C PHE A 40 14.99 12.06 8.68
N ALA A 41 15.73 11.11 8.09
CA ALA A 41 17.17 11.05 8.20
C ALA A 41 17.82 12.32 7.63
N ILE A 42 17.38 12.78 6.45
CA ILE A 42 17.90 14.01 5.81
C ILE A 42 17.63 15.25 6.68
N ILE A 43 16.43 15.38 7.24
CA ILE A 43 16.08 16.56 8.05
C ILE A 43 16.88 16.60 9.36
N LYS A 44 17.11 15.44 9.99
CA LYS A 44 17.79 15.31 11.28
C LYS A 44 19.31 15.49 11.18
N LEU A 45 19.91 15.26 10.02
CA LEU A 45 21.34 15.41 9.80
C LEU A 45 21.69 16.87 9.51
N ASP A 46 22.39 17.54 10.44
CA ASP A 46 22.78 18.94 10.29
C ASP A 46 23.82 19.18 9.18
N ILE A 47 24.58 18.15 8.81
CA ILE A 47 25.47 18.18 7.64
C ILE A 47 24.72 18.23 6.29
N LEU A 48 23.41 17.98 6.29
CA LEU A 48 22.56 17.93 5.08
C LEU A 48 21.63 19.15 4.97
N THR A 49 21.96 20.27 5.62
CA THR A 49 21.13 21.50 5.62
C THR A 49 20.77 22.00 4.22
N ASP A 50 21.68 21.94 3.27
CA ASP A 50 21.44 22.38 1.88
C ASP A 50 20.36 21.56 1.17
N ILE A 51 20.19 20.29 1.54
CA ILE A 51 19.20 19.38 0.96
C ILE A 51 18.00 19.13 1.87
N ARG A 52 17.83 19.92 2.94
CA ARG A 52 16.72 19.77 3.89
C ARG A 52 15.35 19.90 3.20
N TRP A 53 15.25 20.69 2.13
CA TRP A 53 14.04 20.79 1.30
C TRP A 53 13.67 19.46 0.63
N VAL A 54 14.66 18.66 0.20
CA VAL A 54 14.44 17.32 -0.36
C VAL A 54 13.83 16.40 0.69
N GLY A 55 14.29 16.49 1.95
CA GLY A 55 13.70 15.77 3.07
C GLY A 55 12.21 16.09 3.27
N PHE A 56 11.83 17.37 3.18
CA PHE A 56 10.43 17.78 3.23
C PHE A 56 9.61 17.26 2.03
N MET A 57 10.18 17.27 0.81
CA MET A 57 9.53 16.68 -0.37
C MET A 57 9.29 15.18 -0.20
N LEU A 58 10.29 14.44 0.30
CA LEU A 58 10.19 13.01 0.58
C LEU A 58 9.08 12.69 1.58
N ILE A 59 9.03 13.42 2.69
CA ILE A 59 7.98 13.27 3.72
C ILE A 59 6.61 13.65 3.16
N SER A 60 6.51 14.64 2.28
CA SER A 60 5.25 15.06 1.67
C SER A 60 4.72 14.05 0.64
N ILE A 61 5.61 13.43 -0.14
CA ILE A 61 5.26 12.39 -1.14
C ILE A 61 4.90 11.06 -0.48
N ALA A 62 5.50 10.73 0.67
CA ALA A 62 5.24 9.49 1.40
C ALA A 62 3.73 9.24 1.68
N PRO A 63 2.95 10.14 2.31
CA PRO A 63 1.52 9.92 2.53
C PRO A 63 0.74 9.82 1.21
N LEU A 64 1.17 10.47 0.14
CA LEU A 64 0.56 10.32 -1.19
C LEU A 64 0.68 8.87 -1.70
N LEU A 65 1.89 8.29 -1.63
CA LEU A 65 2.14 6.89 -1.99
C LEU A 65 1.35 5.91 -1.10
N PHE A 66 1.28 6.20 0.19
CA PHE A 66 0.51 5.39 1.14
C PHE A 66 -0.99 5.41 0.83
N LEU A 67 -1.55 6.59 0.55
CA LEU A 67 -2.96 6.74 0.17
C LEU A 67 -3.27 5.97 -1.12
N ILE A 68 -2.43 6.09 -2.15
CA ILE A 68 -2.61 5.33 -3.41
C ILE A 68 -2.62 3.82 -3.14
N GLY A 69 -1.68 3.32 -2.34
CA GLY A 69 -1.63 1.91 -1.94
C GLY A 69 -2.87 1.46 -1.17
N LEU A 70 -3.34 2.29 -0.24
CA LEU A 70 -4.52 2.03 0.58
C LEU A 70 -5.81 2.02 -0.27
N PHE A 71 -6.00 3.01 -1.14
CA PHE A 71 -7.14 3.08 -2.05
C PHE A 71 -7.18 1.86 -2.97
N ARG A 72 -6.04 1.46 -3.54
CA ARG A 72 -5.95 0.26 -4.40
C ARG A 72 -6.32 -1.01 -3.62
N PHE A 73 -5.79 -1.16 -2.40
CA PHE A 73 -6.10 -2.31 -1.55
C PHE A 73 -7.59 -2.40 -1.23
N LEU A 74 -8.20 -1.27 -0.83
CA LEU A 74 -9.63 -1.18 -0.51
C LEU A 74 -10.53 -1.37 -1.74
N TYR A 75 -10.13 -0.87 -2.90
CA TYR A 75 -10.87 -1.04 -4.16
C TYR A 75 -10.95 -2.51 -4.55
N VAL A 76 -9.83 -3.23 -4.54
CA VAL A 76 -9.79 -4.67 -4.84
C VAL A 76 -10.59 -5.46 -3.81
N LYS A 77 -10.44 -5.13 -2.52
CA LYS A 77 -11.20 -5.77 -1.44
C LYS A 77 -12.71 -5.54 -1.55
N LYS A 78 -13.15 -4.34 -1.97
CA LYS A 78 -14.56 -4.00 -2.21
C LYS A 78 -15.12 -4.66 -3.48
N GLY A 79 -14.31 -4.81 -4.53
CA GLY A 79 -14.72 -5.47 -5.76
C GLY A 79 -15.13 -6.92 -5.50
N ILE A 80 -14.35 -7.65 -4.70
CA ILE A 80 -14.67 -9.03 -4.31
C ILE A 80 -16.00 -9.09 -3.55
N ASN A 81 -16.26 -8.14 -2.64
CA ASN A 81 -17.49 -8.11 -1.85
C ASN A 81 -18.74 -7.58 -2.58
N LYS A 82 -18.64 -7.19 -3.86
CA LYS A 82 -19.78 -6.71 -4.68
C LYS A 82 -20.21 -7.71 -5.75
N TYR A 83 -19.35 -8.66 -6.10
CA TYR A 83 -19.68 -9.79 -6.98
C TYR A 83 -20.03 -11.07 -6.20
N TYR A 84 -20.02 -11.00 -4.86
CA TYR A 84 -20.40 -12.05 -3.93
C TYR A 84 -21.50 -11.56 -2.97
#